data_AF-A0AAD7Z5N5-F1
#
_entry.id   AF-A0AAD7Z5N5-F1
#
_cell.length_a   1.000
_cell.length_b   1.000
_cell.length_c   1.000
_cell.angle_alpha   90.00
_cell.angle_beta   90.00
_cell.angle_gamma   90.00
#
_symmetry.space_group_name_H-M   'P 1'
#
loop_
_entity.id
_entity.type
_entity.pdbx_description
1 polymer ?
#
loop_
_entity_poly.entity_id
_entity_poly.type
_entity_poly.pdbx_seq_one_letter_code
_entity_poly.pdbx_strand_id
1 'polypeptide(L)'
;VSKHIQDSSKKDSAMLCHVLWPRHWLSSFLLGALLASALLYYAMLDRHVDGNNMLGFTGREARLADNFVQSTHDHSSHCPNQEADVPKCEVVHVAIVCAGYNSSRSVHKSYFRQLFYTWSVPQAEVSFYLADNVVPDVSWIPNKHYSGVYGLMKLTLPKVLPDTLQKAIVLDTDVTFATDIAELWKIFSKLGPKQAIGLVENQSDWYLGKL
;
A
#
# COMPACT_ATOMS: atom_id res chain seq x y z
N VAL A 1 -11.63 87.27 6.94
CA VAL A 1 -10.61 88.18 6.36
C VAL A 1 -9.24 87.58 6.61
N SER A 2 -8.39 87.66 5.60
CA SER A 2 -7.10 86.98 5.40
C SER A 2 -5.98 87.27 6.41
N LYS A 3 -5.14 86.24 6.58
CA LYS A 3 -3.65 86.17 6.59
C LYS A 3 -2.81 86.80 7.72
N HIS A 4 -1.93 85.96 8.27
CA HIS A 4 -0.45 86.09 8.35
C HIS A 4 0.10 84.78 8.95
N ILE A 5 0.71 83.82 8.23
CA ILE A 5 2.06 83.68 7.65
C ILE A 5 3.23 84.13 8.56
N GLN A 6 3.95 83.14 9.11
CA GLN A 6 5.41 83.06 9.32
C GLN A 6 5.75 81.57 9.57
N ASP A 7 6.15 80.84 8.54
CA ASP A 7 7.54 80.55 8.11
C ASP A 7 8.37 79.78 9.15
N SER A 8 8.64 78.52 8.85
CA SER A 8 9.69 77.72 9.49
C SER A 8 10.27 76.75 8.47
N SER A 9 11.28 77.25 7.77
CA SER A 9 12.52 76.58 7.37
C SER A 9 12.47 75.06 7.22
N LYS A 10 12.53 74.63 5.95
CA LYS A 10 13.14 73.37 5.50
C LYS A 10 14.39 73.03 6.32
N LYS A 11 14.44 71.80 6.86
CA LYS A 11 15.68 71.09 7.14
C LYS A 11 15.61 69.75 6.41
N ASP A 12 16.32 69.68 5.29
CA ASP A 12 16.62 68.44 4.59
C ASP A 12 17.42 67.53 5.53
N SER A 13 16.75 66.53 6.13
CA SER A 13 17.44 65.44 6.79
C SER A 13 17.60 64.32 5.78
N ALA A 14 18.80 64.21 5.22
CA ALA A 14 19.24 63.01 4.52
C ALA A 14 19.05 61.82 5.48
N MET A 15 18.11 60.94 5.14
CA MET A 15 17.90 59.68 5.84
C MET A 15 19.07 58.75 5.48
N LEU A 16 20.15 58.89 6.24
CA LEU A 16 21.28 57.97 6.20
C LEU A 16 20.79 56.64 6.77
N CYS A 17 20.38 55.71 5.91
CA CYS A 17 20.13 54.32 6.29
C CYS A 17 21.45 53.71 6.78
N HIS A 18 21.74 53.85 8.07
CA HIS A 18 22.64 52.94 8.75
C HIS A 18 22.02 51.55 8.67
N VAL A 19 22.59 50.71 7.80
CA VAL A 19 22.40 49.26 7.86
C VAL A 19 22.97 48.81 9.20
N LEU A 20 22.10 48.75 10.20
CA LEU A 20 22.36 48.12 11.48
C LEU A 20 22.75 46.68 11.18
N TRP A 21 24.04 46.37 11.26
CA TRP A 21 24.52 44.99 11.28
C TRP A 21 23.76 44.26 12.39
N PRO A 22 22.93 43.27 12.05
CA PRO A 22 22.35 42.44 13.08
C PRO A 22 23.53 41.73 13.75
N ARG A 23 23.68 41.97 15.05
CA ARG A 23 24.62 41.33 15.96
C ARG A 23 24.93 39.88 15.52
N HIS A 24 26.15 39.41 15.75
CA HIS A 24 26.71 38.16 15.21
C HIS A 24 25.85 36.88 15.44
N TRP A 25 25.07 36.84 16.53
CA TRP A 25 24.09 35.78 16.82
C TRP A 25 22.93 35.67 15.81
N LEU A 26 22.51 36.76 15.14
CA LEU A 26 21.41 36.75 14.15
C LEU A 26 21.87 36.16 12.82
N SER A 27 23.13 36.39 12.43
CA SER A 27 23.71 35.76 11.25
C SER A 27 23.78 34.24 11.43
N SER A 28 24.15 33.77 12.62
CA SER A 28 24.18 32.33 12.94
C SER A 28 22.79 31.71 12.93
N PHE A 29 21.77 32.44 13.41
CA PHE A 29 20.39 31.97 13.37
C PHE A 29 19.83 31.90 11.94
N LEU A 30 20.13 32.89 11.09
CA LEU A 30 19.71 32.89 9.69
C LEU A 30 20.42 31.80 8.89
N LEU A 31 21.72 31.58 9.13
CA LEU A 31 22.47 30.49 8.49
C LEU A 31 21.91 29.12 8.90
N GLY A 32 21.62 28.95 10.20
CA GLY A 32 20.99 27.74 10.73
C GLY A 32 19.60 27.50 10.19
N ALA A 33 18.77 28.55 10.06
CA ALA A 33 17.44 28.47 9.49
C ALA A 33 17.48 28.13 7.98
N LEU A 34 18.44 28.68 7.23
CA LEU A 34 18.66 28.36 5.82
C LEU A 34 19.19 26.94 5.62
N LEU A 35 20.08 26.46 6.50
CA LEU A 35 20.54 25.06 6.49
C LEU A 35 19.41 24.10 6.83
N ALA A 36 18.61 24.39 7.85
CA ALA A 36 17.47 23.57 8.22
C ALA A 36 16.39 23.56 7.13
N SER A 37 16.11 24.71 6.51
CA SER A 37 15.16 24.78 5.38
C SER A 37 15.69 24.10 4.13
N ALA A 38 16.99 24.21 3.83
CA ALA A 38 17.63 23.47 2.74
C ALA A 38 17.63 21.96 3.01
N LEU A 39 17.93 21.51 4.23
CA LEU A 39 17.87 20.09 4.60
C LEU A 39 16.44 19.55 4.54
N LEU A 40 15.44 20.32 4.99
CA LEU A 40 14.02 19.97 4.82
C LEU A 40 13.59 19.97 3.36
N TYR A 41 14.10 20.91 2.55
CA TYR A 41 13.84 20.97 1.11
C TYR A 41 14.49 19.80 0.36
N TYR A 42 15.72 19.43 0.69
CA TYR A 42 16.39 18.23 0.15
C TYR A 42 15.70 16.95 0.62
N ALA A 43 15.27 16.87 1.89
CA ALA A 43 14.51 15.73 2.40
C ALA A 43 13.09 15.63 1.79
N MET A 44 12.50 16.77 1.39
CA MET A 44 11.25 16.81 0.62
C MET A 44 11.47 16.48 -0.85
N LEU A 45 12.59 16.90 -1.46
CA LEU A 45 12.95 16.56 -2.84
C LEU A 45 13.34 15.09 -3.01
N ASP A 46 13.91 14.46 -1.99
CA ASP A 46 14.14 13.00 -1.98
C ASP A 46 12.80 12.23 -1.91
N ARG A 47 11.72 12.89 -1.44
CA ARG A 47 10.34 12.43 -1.62
C ARG A 47 9.71 12.91 -2.93
N HIS A 48 10.45 12.88 -4.03
CA HIS A 48 9.81 12.94 -5.35
C HIS A 48 9.04 11.64 -5.58
N VAL A 49 7.84 11.58 -4.98
CA VAL A 49 6.81 10.62 -5.34
C VAL A 49 6.42 10.97 -6.77
N ASP A 50 6.74 10.07 -7.70
CA ASP A 50 6.24 10.13 -9.06
C ASP A 50 4.72 10.32 -9.02
N GLY A 51 4.23 11.44 -9.56
CA GLY A 51 2.80 11.78 -9.58
C GLY A 51 1.92 10.78 -10.35
N ASN A 52 2.53 9.82 -11.05
CA ASN A 52 1.87 8.71 -11.73
C ASN A 52 1.85 7.42 -10.90
N ASN A 53 2.56 7.35 -9.77
CA ASN A 53 2.71 6.19 -8.89
C ASN A 53 2.27 6.52 -7.46
N MET A 54 1.02 6.95 -7.30
CA MET A 54 0.41 7.31 -6.00
C MET A 54 0.49 6.19 -4.93
N LEU A 55 0.80 4.95 -5.34
CA LEU A 55 0.92 3.77 -4.48
C LEU A 55 2.35 3.20 -4.39
N GLY A 56 3.35 3.87 -4.97
CA GLY A 56 4.75 3.41 -4.90
C GLY A 56 5.06 2.18 -5.75
N PHE A 57 4.26 1.93 -6.78
CA PHE A 57 4.46 0.82 -7.69
C PHE A 57 5.75 0.99 -8.52
N THR A 58 6.65 0.03 -8.39
CA THR A 58 7.84 -0.16 -9.22
C THR A 58 7.45 -0.43 -10.68
N GLY A 59 8.40 -0.24 -11.61
CA GLY A 59 8.23 -0.60 -13.03
C GLY A 59 7.96 -2.10 -13.29
N ARG A 60 7.87 -2.94 -12.24
CA ARG A 60 7.43 -4.33 -12.25
C ARG A 60 5.91 -4.45 -12.10
N GLU A 61 5.27 -3.61 -11.29
CA GLU A 61 3.81 -3.62 -11.06
C GLU A 61 3.03 -3.03 -12.24
N ALA A 62 3.62 -2.08 -12.97
CA ALA A 62 3.06 -1.63 -14.26
C ALA A 62 3.01 -2.76 -15.31
N ARG A 63 3.97 -3.69 -15.29
CA ARG A 63 3.99 -4.85 -16.22
C ARG A 63 2.97 -5.92 -15.85
N LEU A 64 2.56 -6.02 -14.58
CA LEU A 64 1.45 -6.89 -14.17
C LEU A 64 0.12 -6.39 -14.75
N ALA A 65 -0.06 -5.09 -14.88
CA ALA A 65 -1.23 -4.51 -15.56
C ALA A 65 -1.20 -4.76 -17.09
N ASP A 66 -0.04 -4.64 -17.74
CA ASP A 66 0.10 -4.88 -19.18
C ASP A 66 0.02 -6.38 -19.55
N ASN A 67 0.59 -7.27 -18.73
CA ASN A 67 0.52 -8.73 -18.96
C ASN A 67 -0.92 -9.28 -18.86
N PHE A 68 -1.83 -8.56 -18.19
CA PHE A 68 -3.25 -8.91 -18.13
C PHE A 68 -3.93 -8.80 -19.51
N VAL A 69 -3.39 -7.99 -20.42
CA VAL A 69 -3.93 -7.83 -21.79
C VAL A 69 -3.47 -8.96 -22.73
N GLN A 70 -2.31 -9.57 -22.45
CA GLN A 70 -1.68 -10.54 -23.36
C GLN A 70 -2.08 -12.02 -23.09
N SER A 71 -2.56 -12.34 -21.87
CA SER A 71 -2.81 -13.73 -21.43
C SER A 71 -4.06 -14.40 -22.04
N THR A 72 -4.80 -13.74 -22.93
CA THR A 72 -6.05 -14.31 -23.50
C THR A 72 -5.83 -15.29 -24.64
N HIS A 73 -4.59 -15.55 -25.07
CA HIS A 73 -4.30 -16.53 -26.10
C HIS A 73 -3.20 -17.51 -25.67
N ASP A 74 -3.60 -18.77 -25.63
CA ASP A 74 -2.78 -19.98 -25.76
C ASP A 74 -2.41 -20.73 -24.48
N HIS A 75 -3.28 -21.69 -24.11
CA HIS A 75 -2.87 -23.04 -23.69
C HIS A 75 -4.04 -24.03 -23.87
N SER A 76 -3.94 -24.86 -24.91
CA SER A 76 -4.82 -26.00 -25.18
C SER A 76 -4.41 -27.21 -24.34
N SER A 77 -5.09 -27.45 -23.22
CA SER A 77 -5.18 -28.76 -22.57
C SER A 77 -6.63 -29.24 -22.63
N HIS A 78 -6.87 -30.35 -23.33
CA HIS A 78 -8.19 -30.91 -23.60
C HIS A 78 -8.88 -31.42 -22.31
N CYS A 79 -9.79 -30.62 -21.76
CA CYS A 79 -10.77 -31.03 -20.77
C CYS A 79 -12.16 -31.13 -21.44
N PRO A 80 -12.88 -32.26 -21.33
CA PRO A 80 -14.20 -32.39 -21.93
C PRO A 80 -15.24 -31.85 -20.94
N ASN A 81 -15.41 -30.53 -20.87
CA ASN A 81 -16.63 -29.89 -20.34
C ASN A 81 -16.79 -28.51 -20.99
N GLN A 82 -17.82 -28.37 -21.82
CA GLN A 82 -18.30 -27.09 -22.33
C GLN A 82 -19.23 -26.47 -21.29
N GLU A 83 -18.66 -25.82 -20.28
CA GLU A 83 -19.40 -24.83 -19.50
C GLU A 83 -18.40 -23.73 -19.09
N ALA A 84 -18.80 -22.46 -19.15
CA ALA A 84 -17.94 -21.30 -18.88
C ALA A 84 -17.61 -21.14 -17.38
N ASP A 85 -17.65 -22.24 -16.64
CA ASP A 85 -17.53 -22.35 -15.19
C ASP A 85 -16.28 -23.18 -14.89
N VAL A 86 -15.49 -22.73 -13.92
CA VAL A 86 -14.23 -23.31 -13.44
C VAL A 86 -14.18 -24.83 -13.65
N PRO A 87 -13.26 -25.36 -14.48
CA PRO A 87 -13.17 -26.78 -14.73
C PRO A 87 -12.99 -27.53 -13.41
N LYS A 88 -13.88 -28.48 -13.09
CA LYS A 88 -13.84 -29.32 -11.88
C LYS A 88 -12.53 -30.12 -11.70
N CYS A 89 -11.64 -30.09 -12.69
CA CYS A 89 -10.37 -30.80 -12.71
C CYS A 89 -9.18 -29.92 -12.28
N GLU A 90 -9.39 -28.65 -11.93
CA GLU A 90 -8.31 -27.75 -11.53
C GLU A 90 -7.87 -27.97 -10.07
N VAL A 91 -6.57 -27.78 -9.82
CA VAL A 91 -5.98 -27.86 -8.48
C VAL A 91 -6.22 -26.53 -7.76
N VAL A 92 -6.78 -26.58 -6.55
CA VAL A 92 -6.91 -25.42 -5.68
C VAL A 92 -5.58 -25.20 -4.96
N HIS A 93 -4.89 -24.12 -5.32
CA HIS A 93 -3.68 -23.71 -4.63
C HIS A 93 -4.00 -22.85 -3.41
N VAL A 94 -3.75 -23.40 -2.22
CA VAL A 94 -3.90 -22.71 -0.94
C VAL A 94 -2.56 -22.07 -0.56
N ALA A 95 -2.49 -20.75 -0.63
CA ALA A 95 -1.33 -19.98 -0.21
C ALA A 95 -1.49 -19.48 1.23
N ILE A 96 -0.61 -19.91 2.13
CA ILE A 96 -0.57 -19.46 3.51
C ILE A 96 0.58 -18.47 3.67
N VAL A 97 0.26 -17.21 3.99
CA VAL A 97 1.24 -16.16 4.23
C VAL A 97 1.54 -16.07 5.72
N CYS A 98 2.78 -16.33 6.11
CA CYS A 98 3.23 -16.33 7.50
C CYS A 98 4.03 -15.06 7.81
N ALA A 99 3.63 -14.36 8.86
CA ALA A 99 4.32 -13.20 9.41
C ALA A 99 4.53 -13.35 10.93
N GLY A 100 5.53 -12.66 11.48
CA GLY A 100 5.81 -12.64 12.92
C GLY A 100 7.07 -13.42 13.32
N TYR A 101 7.23 -13.70 14.62
CA TYR A 101 8.47 -14.28 15.15
C TYR A 101 8.77 -15.69 14.61
N ASN A 102 10.06 -15.98 14.38
CA ASN A 102 10.56 -17.26 13.85
C ASN A 102 10.00 -18.49 14.57
N SER A 103 9.93 -18.44 15.90
CA SER A 103 9.45 -19.53 16.75
C SER A 103 7.97 -19.84 16.51
N SER A 104 7.11 -18.81 16.52
CA SER A 104 5.67 -18.97 16.26
C SER A 104 5.40 -19.52 14.85
N ARG A 105 6.11 -19.01 13.84
CA ARG A 105 5.90 -19.43 12.44
C ARG A 105 6.30 -20.88 12.18
N SER A 106 7.40 -21.32 12.79
CA SER A 106 7.87 -22.71 12.64
C SER A 106 6.83 -23.70 13.16
N VAL A 107 6.22 -23.38 14.31
CA VAL A 107 5.14 -24.18 14.91
C VAL A 107 3.88 -24.13 14.04
N HIS A 108 3.42 -22.94 13.65
CA HIS A 108 2.22 -22.81 12.81
C HIS A 108 2.37 -23.51 11.46
N LYS A 109 3.51 -23.35 10.79
CA LYS A 109 3.80 -24.04 9.53
C LYS A 109 3.76 -25.55 9.70
N SER A 110 4.33 -26.09 10.77
CA SER A 110 4.28 -27.53 11.05
C SER A 110 2.85 -27.99 11.30
N TYR A 111 2.08 -27.23 12.08
CA TYR A 111 0.70 -27.55 12.40
C TYR A 111 -0.20 -27.56 11.15
N PHE A 112 -0.16 -26.50 10.34
CA PHE A 112 -0.95 -26.43 9.10
C PHE A 112 -0.53 -27.52 8.12
N ARG A 113 0.77 -27.80 7.98
CA ARG A 113 1.24 -28.93 7.16
C ARG A 113 0.65 -30.25 7.61
N GLN A 114 0.65 -30.52 8.92
CA GLN A 114 0.07 -31.74 9.47
C GLN A 114 -1.44 -31.81 9.20
N LEU A 115 -2.18 -30.72 9.42
CA LEU A 115 -3.61 -30.67 9.14
C LEU A 115 -3.93 -31.03 7.69
N PHE A 116 -3.34 -30.31 6.73
CA PHE A 116 -3.60 -30.55 5.31
C PHE A 116 -3.15 -31.94 4.85
N TYR A 117 -2.05 -32.45 5.40
CA TYR A 117 -1.64 -33.83 5.17
C TYR A 117 -2.71 -34.82 5.67
N THR A 118 -3.20 -34.65 6.90
CA THR A 118 -4.19 -35.56 7.48
C THR A 118 -5.57 -35.45 6.84
N TRP A 119 -5.98 -34.25 6.42
CA TRP A 119 -7.25 -34.06 5.73
C TRP A 119 -7.23 -34.68 4.33
N SER A 120 -6.04 -34.77 3.71
CA SER A 120 -5.84 -35.43 2.41
C SER A 120 -6.86 -34.96 1.36
N VAL A 121 -7.10 -33.64 1.32
CA VAL A 121 -8.09 -33.03 0.43
C VAL A 121 -7.63 -33.25 -1.03
N PRO A 122 -8.41 -33.94 -1.87
CA PRO A 122 -8.04 -34.16 -3.27
C PRO A 122 -7.88 -32.83 -4.00
N GLN A 123 -6.89 -32.77 -4.90
CA GLN A 123 -6.65 -31.61 -5.77
C GLN A 123 -6.44 -30.28 -5.01
N ALA A 124 -5.98 -30.33 -3.76
CA ALA A 124 -5.58 -29.16 -3.00
C ALA A 124 -4.08 -29.18 -2.75
N GLU A 125 -3.37 -28.14 -3.19
CA GLU A 125 -1.94 -27.97 -2.96
C GLU A 125 -1.68 -26.79 -2.03
N VAL A 126 -0.80 -26.96 -1.05
CA VAL A 126 -0.54 -25.94 -0.02
C VAL A 126 0.87 -25.40 -0.14
N SER A 127 0.98 -24.09 -0.26
CA SER A 127 2.25 -23.35 -0.31
C SER A 127 2.36 -22.36 0.84
N PHE A 128 3.57 -22.18 1.37
CA PHE A 128 3.83 -21.28 2.51
C PHE A 128 4.80 -20.16 2.10
N TYR A 129 4.41 -18.91 2.33
CA TYR A 129 5.18 -17.73 1.98
C TYR A 129 5.55 -16.93 3.23
N LEU A 130 6.80 -16.49 3.34
CA LEU A 130 7.26 -15.65 4.46
C LEU A 130 7.15 -14.18 4.07
N ALA A 131 6.58 -13.36 4.95
CA ALA A 131 6.31 -11.95 4.67
C ALA A 131 7.09 -10.96 5.56
N ASP A 132 8.13 -11.40 6.28
CA ASP A 132 8.86 -10.49 7.19
C ASP A 132 9.57 -9.36 6.44
N ASN A 133 10.09 -9.69 5.26
CA ASN A 133 10.91 -8.76 4.46
C ASN A 133 10.09 -7.59 3.90
N VAL A 134 8.75 -7.67 3.97
CA VAL A 134 7.83 -6.63 3.48
C VAL A 134 7.16 -5.85 4.61
N VAL A 135 7.41 -6.20 5.88
CA VAL A 135 6.92 -5.42 7.04
C VAL A 135 7.33 -3.94 6.96
N PRO A 136 8.59 -3.58 6.59
CA PRO A 136 8.98 -2.17 6.47
C PRO A 136 8.16 -1.39 5.44
N ASP A 137 7.66 -2.04 4.39
CA ASP A 137 6.92 -1.39 3.30
C ASP A 137 5.59 -0.76 3.76
N VAL A 138 5.03 -1.25 4.87
CA VAL A 138 3.76 -0.76 5.46
C VAL A 138 3.92 -0.17 6.86
N SER A 139 5.09 -0.29 7.47
CA SER A 139 5.33 0.14 8.85
C SER A 139 5.22 1.66 9.05
N TRP A 140 5.38 2.44 7.98
CA TRP A 140 5.25 3.90 8.01
C TRP A 140 3.79 4.38 8.12
N ILE A 141 2.81 3.51 7.89
CA ILE A 141 1.39 3.85 7.90
C ILE A 141 0.90 3.87 9.35
N PRO A 142 0.38 5.01 9.85
CA PRO A 142 -0.21 5.07 11.19
C PRO A 142 -1.39 4.11 11.30
N ASN A 143 -1.43 3.27 12.34
CA ASN A 143 -2.53 2.35 12.57
C ASN A 143 -2.98 2.38 14.04
N LYS A 144 -4.28 2.18 14.27
CA LYS A 144 -4.90 1.99 15.59
C LYS A 144 -5.54 0.61 15.72
N HIS A 145 -5.27 -0.29 14.78
CA HIS A 145 -5.89 -1.60 14.72
C HIS A 145 -5.23 -2.52 15.75
N TYR A 146 -5.99 -3.40 16.39
CA TYR A 146 -5.45 -4.30 17.43
C TYR A 146 -4.35 -5.22 16.87
N SER A 147 -4.43 -5.61 15.59
CA SER A 147 -3.40 -6.40 14.91
C SER A 147 -2.13 -5.62 14.53
N GLY A 148 -2.09 -4.31 14.76
CA GLY A 148 -0.93 -3.49 14.44
C GLY A 148 -0.56 -3.50 12.95
N VAL A 149 0.75 -3.52 12.69
CA VAL A 149 1.32 -3.57 11.32
C VAL A 149 0.90 -4.82 10.55
N TYR A 150 0.64 -5.94 11.24
CA TYR A 150 0.25 -7.20 10.59
C TYR A 150 -1.11 -7.10 9.90
N GLY A 151 -2.02 -6.24 10.38
CA GLY A 151 -3.26 -5.95 9.68
C GLY A 151 -3.04 -5.28 8.33
N LEU A 152 -1.97 -4.49 8.19
CA LEU A 152 -1.61 -3.79 6.95
C LEU A 152 -0.85 -4.67 5.97
N MET A 153 -0.31 -5.81 6.41
CA MET A 153 0.45 -6.70 5.53
C MET A 153 -0.40 -7.28 4.39
N LYS A 154 -1.74 -7.24 4.48
CA LYS A 154 -2.63 -7.58 3.35
C LYS A 154 -2.34 -6.74 2.09
N LEU A 155 -1.83 -5.50 2.26
CA LEU A 155 -1.43 -4.63 1.16
C LEU A 155 -0.13 -5.07 0.46
N THR A 156 0.66 -5.94 1.10
CA THR A 156 1.96 -6.40 0.59
C THR A 156 1.87 -7.69 -0.23
N LEU A 157 0.68 -8.29 -0.33
CA LEU A 157 0.48 -9.56 -1.02
C LEU A 157 0.98 -9.59 -2.47
N PRO A 158 0.82 -8.54 -3.30
CA PRO A 158 1.38 -8.51 -4.65
C PRO A 158 2.90 -8.68 -4.71
N LYS A 159 3.63 -8.35 -3.63
CA LYS A 159 5.08 -8.50 -3.52
C LYS A 159 5.50 -9.85 -2.91
N VAL A 160 4.63 -10.44 -2.10
CA VAL A 160 4.89 -11.73 -1.41
C VAL A 160 4.56 -12.93 -2.31
N LEU A 161 3.51 -12.81 -3.11
CA LEU A 161 3.06 -13.88 -4.00
C LEU A 161 3.90 -13.93 -5.29
N PRO A 162 3.94 -15.09 -5.99
CA PRO A 162 4.66 -15.23 -7.26
C PRO A 162 4.15 -14.24 -8.31
N ASP A 163 5.06 -13.70 -9.12
CA ASP A 163 4.75 -12.76 -10.21
C ASP A 163 3.99 -13.41 -11.37
N THR A 164 4.03 -14.74 -11.47
CA THR A 164 3.23 -15.53 -12.42
C THR A 164 1.76 -15.66 -11.98
N LEU A 165 1.42 -15.31 -10.74
CA LEU A 165 0.06 -15.46 -10.21
C LEU A 165 -0.82 -14.29 -10.67
N GLN A 166 -1.85 -14.60 -11.47
CA GLN A 166 -2.72 -13.57 -12.05
C GLN A 166 -3.87 -13.15 -11.13
N LYS A 167 -4.43 -14.09 -10.36
CA LYS A 167 -5.63 -13.91 -9.54
C LYS A 167 -5.46 -14.67 -8.24
N ALA A 168 -5.95 -14.08 -7.16
CA ALA A 168 -5.95 -14.71 -5.85
C ALA A 168 -7.18 -14.28 -5.06
N ILE A 169 -7.79 -15.21 -4.33
CA ILE A 169 -8.79 -14.90 -3.30
C ILE A 169 -8.05 -14.88 -1.96
N VAL A 170 -8.14 -13.77 -1.25
CA VAL A 170 -7.49 -13.58 0.06
C VAL A 170 -8.56 -13.73 1.13
N LEU A 171 -8.37 -14.69 2.03
CA LEU A 171 -9.32 -15.06 3.07
C LEU A 171 -8.63 -15.04 4.43
N ASP A 172 -9.35 -14.60 5.45
CA ASP A 172 -8.87 -14.73 6.83
C ASP A 172 -9.01 -16.19 7.30
N THR A 173 -8.19 -16.57 8.28
CA THR A 173 -8.13 -17.95 8.78
C THR A 173 -9.33 -18.37 9.62
N ASP A 174 -10.18 -17.41 10.00
CA ASP A 174 -11.40 -17.60 10.81
C ASP A 174 -12.68 -17.61 9.96
N VAL A 175 -12.56 -17.74 8.63
CA VAL A 175 -13.70 -17.87 7.70
C VAL A 175 -14.13 -19.32 7.57
N THR A 176 -15.44 -19.55 7.51
CA THR A 176 -16.06 -20.85 7.19
C THR A 176 -16.85 -20.75 5.88
N PHE A 177 -16.74 -21.76 5.03
CA PHE A 177 -17.51 -21.86 3.78
C PHE A 177 -18.78 -22.68 3.99
N ALA A 178 -19.92 -22.10 3.61
CA ALA A 178 -21.20 -22.81 3.57
C ALA A 178 -21.53 -23.39 2.18
N THR A 179 -20.75 -23.02 1.16
CA THR A 179 -20.95 -23.37 -0.25
C THR A 179 -19.62 -23.63 -0.94
N ASP A 180 -19.67 -24.11 -2.18
CA ASP A 180 -18.48 -24.30 -3.01
C ASP A 180 -17.73 -22.98 -3.25
N ILE A 181 -16.43 -22.98 -2.99
CA ILE A 181 -15.55 -21.82 -3.18
C ILE A 181 -15.36 -21.48 -4.67
N ALA A 182 -15.60 -22.42 -5.58
CA ALA A 182 -15.57 -22.16 -7.01
C ALA A 182 -16.57 -21.05 -7.42
N GLU A 183 -17.70 -20.93 -6.73
CA GLU A 183 -18.66 -19.84 -6.95
C GLU A 183 -18.05 -18.47 -6.68
N LEU A 184 -17.16 -18.36 -5.69
CA LEU A 184 -16.43 -17.13 -5.42
C LEU A 184 -15.42 -16.82 -6.53
N TRP A 185 -14.78 -17.84 -7.10
CA TRP A 185 -13.85 -17.67 -8.22
C TRP A 185 -14.53 -17.13 -9.47
N LYS A 186 -15.79 -17.51 -9.73
CA LYS A 186 -16.58 -16.99 -10.85
C LYS A 186 -16.76 -15.47 -10.81
N ILE A 187 -16.67 -14.84 -9.63
CA ILE A 187 -16.77 -13.37 -9.48
C ILE A 187 -15.70 -12.65 -10.32
N PHE A 188 -14.52 -13.25 -10.55
CA PHE A 188 -13.49 -12.65 -11.40
C PHE A 188 -13.99 -12.36 -12.83
N SER A 189 -14.91 -13.16 -13.37
CA SER A 189 -15.51 -12.92 -14.69
C SER A 189 -16.35 -11.63 -14.76
N LYS A 190 -16.81 -11.15 -13.60
CA LYS A 190 -17.61 -9.93 -13.47
C LYS A 190 -16.77 -8.68 -13.28
N LEU A 191 -15.47 -8.83 -13.00
CA LEU A 191 -14.55 -7.70 -12.88
C LEU A 191 -14.22 -7.15 -14.26
N GLY A 192 -14.43 -5.85 -14.45
CA GLY A 192 -14.03 -5.13 -15.64
C GLY A 192 -12.51 -4.95 -15.72
N PRO A 193 -11.97 -4.53 -16.88
CA PRO A 193 -10.54 -4.48 -17.15
C PRO A 193 -9.76 -3.48 -16.26
N LYS A 194 -10.44 -2.57 -15.56
CA LYS A 194 -9.83 -1.60 -14.64
C LYS A 194 -10.03 -1.95 -13.16
N GLN A 195 -10.69 -3.07 -12.86
CA GLN A 195 -10.97 -3.49 -11.49
C GLN A 195 -9.92 -4.51 -11.04
N ALA A 196 -9.03 -4.08 -10.14
CA ALA A 196 -7.96 -4.94 -9.62
C ALA A 196 -8.33 -5.66 -8.30
N ILE A 197 -9.32 -5.15 -7.56
CA ILE A 197 -9.71 -5.66 -6.23
C ILE A 197 -11.23 -5.79 -6.16
N GLY A 198 -11.72 -6.95 -5.70
CA GLY A 198 -13.09 -7.16 -5.27
C GLY A 198 -13.15 -7.24 -3.74
N LEU A 199 -14.03 -6.46 -3.11
CA LEU A 199 -14.26 -6.46 -1.67
C LEU A 199 -15.76 -6.58 -1.38
N VAL A 200 -16.08 -7.05 -0.17
CA VAL A 200 -17.45 -7.08 0.36
C VAL A 200 -17.67 -5.86 1.26
N GLU A 201 -18.89 -5.34 1.28
CA GLU A 201 -19.27 -4.23 2.14
C GLU A 201 -19.11 -4.57 3.63
N ASN A 202 -18.55 -3.65 4.40
CA ASN A 202 -18.46 -3.82 5.85
C ASN A 202 -19.86 -3.84 6.48
N GLN A 203 -20.15 -4.88 7.26
CA GLN A 203 -21.45 -5.06 7.91
C GLN A 203 -21.59 -4.29 9.24
N SER A 204 -20.54 -3.61 9.70
CA SER A 204 -20.57 -2.81 10.93
C SER A 204 -20.71 -1.31 10.66
N ASP A 205 -21.40 -0.60 11.56
CA ASP A 205 -21.52 0.87 11.56
C ASP A 205 -20.22 1.60 11.97
N TRP A 206 -19.11 0.89 12.13
CA TRP A 206 -17.82 1.45 12.57
C TRP A 206 -17.39 2.67 11.76
N TYR A 207 -17.57 2.62 10.44
CA TYR A 207 -17.19 3.74 9.55
C TYR A 207 -18.23 4.86 9.49
N LEU A 208 -19.41 4.68 10.09
CA LEU A 208 -20.44 5.71 10.19
C LEU A 208 -20.28 6.57 11.45
N GLY A 209 -19.36 6.23 12.35
CA GLY A 209 -19.11 6.99 13.58
C GLY A 209 -20.26 6.94 14.58
N LYS A 210 -21.07 5.87 14.53
CA LYS A 210 -22.26 5.68 15.39
C LYS A 210 -21.99 4.83 16.65
N LEU A 211 -20.73 4.54 16.94
CA LEU A 211 -20.27 3.72 18.07
C LEU A 211 -19.55 4.57 19.12
#